data_AF-A0A1T4TNP1-F1
#
_entry.id   AF-A0A1T4TNP1-F1
#
_cell.length_a   1.000
_cell.length_b   1.000
_cell.length_c   1.000
_cell.angle_alpha   90.00
_cell.angle_beta   90.00
_cell.angle_gamma   90.00
#
_symmetry.space_group_name_H-M   'P 1'
#
loop_
_entity.id
_entity.type
_entity.pdbx_description
1 polymer ?
#
loop_
_entity_poly.entity_id
_entity_poly.type
_entity_poly.pdbx_seq_one_letter_code
_entity_poly.pdbx_strand_id
1 'polypeptide(L)' 'MTTGTSSHSSTTNPDREDVLNEVARKWTKFSKRDLTNITTNDQLIGEIVKKYNIKKEAAQREVHILMDGRNLTP' A
#
# COMPACT_ATOMS: atom_id res chain seq x y z
N MET A 1 11.45 -23.90 -29.21
CA MET A 1 10.61 -24.04 -28.00
C MET A 1 11.55 -24.05 -26.80
N THR A 2 11.56 -23.00 -25.98
CA THR A 2 12.21 -23.02 -24.67
C THR A 2 11.35 -22.20 -23.71
N THR A 3 10.54 -22.97 -22.98
CA THR A 3 9.90 -22.75 -21.68
C THR A 3 10.16 -21.42 -20.98
N GLY A 4 9.06 -20.70 -20.73
CA GLY A 4 9.01 -19.62 -19.76
C GLY A 4 9.21 -20.13 -18.34
N THR A 5 9.83 -19.30 -17.53
CA THR A 5 9.65 -19.30 -16.08
C THR A 5 9.76 -17.84 -15.68
N SER A 6 8.61 -17.19 -15.58
CA SER A 6 8.48 -15.92 -14.90
C SER A 6 8.96 -16.16 -13.48
N SER A 7 10.18 -15.73 -13.18
CA SER A 7 10.68 -15.61 -11.82
C SER A 7 9.79 -14.61 -11.11
N HIS A 8 8.71 -15.11 -10.50
CA HIS A 8 7.95 -14.41 -9.48
C HIS A 8 8.85 -14.40 -8.24
N SER A 9 9.92 -13.61 -8.33
CA SER A 9 10.70 -13.18 -7.20
C SER A 9 9.69 -12.51 -6.29
N SER A 10 9.29 -13.22 -5.24
CA SER A 10 8.64 -12.64 -4.07
C SER A 10 9.70 -11.79 -3.38
N THR A 11 10.15 -10.76 -4.09
CA THR A 11 11.01 -9.72 -3.58
C THR A 11 10.11 -8.98 -2.64
N THR A 12 10.19 -9.30 -1.35
CA THR A 12 9.78 -8.40 -0.30
C THR A 12 10.53 -7.10 -0.57
N ASN A 13 9.92 -6.20 -1.35
CA ASN A 13 10.50 -4.92 -1.68
C ASN A 13 10.71 -4.22 -0.34
N PRO A 14 11.95 -3.96 0.09
CA PRO A 14 12.20 -3.33 1.39
C PRO A 14 11.44 -2.01 1.48
N ASP A 15 11.36 -1.27 0.37
CA ASP A 15 10.53 -0.08 0.21
C ASP A 15 9.04 -0.30 0.49
N ARG A 16 8.49 -1.46 0.13
CA ARG A 16 7.08 -1.79 0.39
C ARG A 16 6.82 -1.96 1.88
N GLU A 17 7.64 -2.75 2.57
CA GLU A 17 7.47 -2.99 4.00
C GLU A 17 7.66 -1.69 4.81
N ASP A 18 8.59 -0.82 4.40
CA ASP A 18 8.78 0.49 5.00
C ASP A 18 7.57 1.40 4.78
N VAL A 19 7.02 1.43 3.56
CA VAL A 19 5.77 2.13 3.28
C VAL A 19 4.63 1.58 4.15
N LEU A 20 4.44 0.27 4.22
CA LEU A 20 3.36 -0.31 5.05
C LEU A 20 3.54 0.01 6.53
N ASN A 21 4.77 0.02 7.04
CA ASN A 21 5.03 0.45 8.41
C ASN A 21 4.71 1.93 8.63
N GLU A 22 5.03 2.81 7.68
CA GLU A 22 4.68 4.23 7.75
C GLU A 22 3.17 4.43 7.70
N VAL A 23 2.46 3.70 6.83
CA VAL A 23 1.00 3.67 6.79
C VAL A 23 0.43 3.21 8.13
N ALA A 24 0.98 2.15 8.73
CA ALA A 24 0.53 1.65 10.03
C ALA A 24 0.71 2.68 11.16
N ARG A 25 1.81 3.44 11.11
CA ARG A 25 2.10 4.51 12.07
C ARG A 25 1.15 5.69 11.92
N LYS A 26 0.90 6.13 10.69
CA LYS A 26 0.00 7.26 10.41
C LYS A 26 -1.47 6.91 10.56
N TRP A 27 -1.84 5.68 10.21
CA TRP A 27 -3.21 5.19 10.23
C TRP A 27 -3.38 4.03 11.20
N THR A 28 -3.42 4.36 12.49
CA THR A 28 -3.47 3.40 13.62
C THR A 28 -4.67 2.43 13.63
N LYS A 29 -5.72 2.66 12.83
CA LYS A 29 -6.86 1.74 12.66
C LYS A 29 -6.56 0.59 11.70
N PHE A 30 -5.45 0.65 10.99
CA PHE A 30 -4.99 -0.44 10.14
C PHE A 30 -4.10 -1.40 10.92
N SER A 31 -4.40 -2.69 10.79
CA SER A 31 -3.50 -3.73 11.26
C SER A 31 -2.48 -4.05 10.18
N LYS A 32 -1.29 -4.56 10.56
CA LYS A 32 -0.30 -5.06 9.60
C LYS A 32 -0.89 -6.04 8.59
N ARG A 33 -1.81 -6.91 9.04
CA ARG A 33 -2.53 -7.85 8.17
C ARG A 33 -3.40 -7.16 7.12
N ASP A 34 -4.10 -6.10 7.50
CA ASP A 34 -4.94 -5.32 6.58
C ASP A 34 -4.04 -4.67 5.51
N LEU A 35 -2.90 -4.14 5.93
CA LEU A 35 -1.91 -3.47 5.08
C LEU A 35 -1.19 -4.44 4.15
N THR A 36 -0.84 -5.65 4.60
CA THR A 36 -0.25 -6.66 3.73
C THR A 36 -1.18 -7.09 2.61
N ASN A 37 -2.49 -7.03 2.84
CA ASN A 37 -3.52 -7.34 1.85
C ASN A 37 -3.80 -6.17 0.88
N ILE A 38 -3.30 -4.98 1.20
CA ILE A 38 -3.33 -3.80 0.33
C ILE A 38 -2.08 -3.86 -0.57
N THR A 39 -2.30 -4.06 -1.86
CA THR A 39 -1.22 -4.16 -2.84
C THR A 39 -1.09 -2.91 -3.70
N THR A 40 -2.10 -2.04 -3.70
CA THR A 40 -2.12 -0.80 -4.50
C THR A 40 -2.58 0.40 -3.70
N ASN A 41 -2.22 1.59 -4.19
CA ASN A 41 -2.62 2.86 -3.56
C ASN A 41 -4.13 3.06 -3.59
N ASP A 42 -4.81 2.69 -4.67
CA ASP A 42 -6.27 2.79 -4.77
C ASP A 42 -6.98 1.93 -3.71
N GLN A 43 -6.47 0.73 -3.42
CA GLN A 43 -6.98 -0.10 -2.32
C GLN A 43 -6.74 0.57 -0.97
N LEU A 44 -5.55 1.14 -0.75
CA LEU A 44 -5.24 1.87 0.48
C LEU A 44 -6.22 3.03 0.69
N ILE A 45 -6.43 3.83 -0.36
CA ILE A 45 -7.37 4.97 -0.35
C ILE A 45 -8.78 4.50 -0.02
N GLY A 46 -9.26 3.44 -0.67
CA GLY A 46 -10.60 2.90 -0.44
C GLY A 46 -10.81 2.45 1.00
N GLU A 47 -9.84 1.75 1.57
CA GLU A 47 -9.91 1.31 2.97
C GLU A 47 -9.78 2.48 3.96
N ILE A 48 -9.00 3.53 3.64
CA ILE A 48 -8.89 4.73 4.48
C ILE A 48 -10.24 5.44 4.53
N VAL A 49 -10.85 5.68 3.36
CA VAL A 49 -12.19 6.27 3.25
C VAL A 49 -13.19 5.46 4.07
N LYS A 50 -13.15 4.13 3.98
CA LYS A 50 -14.07 3.24 4.71
C LYS A 50 -13.85 3.23 6.23
N LYS A 51 -12.60 3.17 6.72
CA LYS A 51 -12.29 3.07 8.17
C LYS A 51 -12.33 4.41 8.91
N TYR A 52 -12.00 5.50 8.21
CA TYR A 52 -11.91 6.85 8.79
C TYR A 52 -13.06 7.76 8.36
N ASN A 53 -13.90 7.31 7.42
CA ASN A 53 -15.04 8.08 6.89
C ASN A 53 -14.65 9.49 6.39
N ILE A 54 -13.45 9.60 5.82
CA ILE A 54 -12.95 10.84 5.22
C ILE A 54 -13.25 10.85 3.72
N LYS A 55 -13.28 12.05 3.12
CA LYS A 55 -13.48 12.20 1.68
C LYS A 55 -12.35 11.52 0.88
N LYS A 56 -12.69 10.96 -0.28
CA LYS A 56 -11.73 10.27 -1.15
C LYS A 56 -10.57 11.17 -1.54
N GLU A 57 -10.82 12.44 -1.82
CA GLU A 57 -9.79 13.42 -2.21
C GLU A 57 -8.79 13.68 -1.06
N ALA A 58 -9.28 13.69 0.18
CA ALA A 58 -8.43 13.82 1.37
C ALA A 58 -7.58 12.57 1.57
N ALA A 59 -8.18 11.38 1.46
CA ALA A 59 -7.46 10.11 1.53
C ALA A 59 -6.39 9.99 0.43
N GLN A 60 -6.72 10.40 -0.80
CA GLN A 60 -5.79 10.44 -1.93
C GLN A 60 -4.60 11.35 -1.65
N ARG A 61 -4.84 12.56 -1.13
CA ARG A 61 -3.77 13.50 -0.78
C ARG A 61 -2.86 12.93 0.30
N GLU A 62 -3.44 12.34 1.34
CA GLU A 62 -2.65 11.76 2.44
C GLU A 62 -1.81 10.56 1.99
N VAL A 63 -2.37 9.68 1.15
CA VAL A 63 -1.62 8.56 0.54
C VAL A 63 -0.55 9.10 -0.39
N HIS A 64 -0.83 10.11 -1.20
CA HIS A 64 0.15 10.74 -2.08
C HIS A 64 1.33 11.36 -1.31
N ILE A 65 1.05 12.08 -0.22
CA ILE A 65 2.08 12.64 0.68
C ILE A 65 2.88 11.52 1.37
N LEU A 66 2.22 10.44 1.78
CA LEU A 66 2.90 9.32 2.43
C LEU A 66 3.78 8.53 1.44
N MET A 67 3.34 8.47 0.19
CA MET A 67 4.04 7.83 -0.91
C MET A 67 5.29 8.65 -1.29
N ASP A 68 5.25 9.99 -1.36
CA ASP A 68 6.39 10.88 -1.65
C ASP A 68 7.41 10.32 -2.68
N GLY A 69 6.89 9.78 -3.80
CA GLY A 69 7.70 9.17 -4.87
C GLY A 69 7.96 7.65 -4.75
N ARG A 70 7.63 7.02 -3.62
CA ARG A 70 7.58 5.56 -3.42
C ARG A 70 6.21 5.03 -3.85
N ASN A 71 6.15 3.88 -4.50
CA ASN A 71 4.89 3.34 -5.02
C ASN A 71 4.64 1.93 -4.48
N LEU A 72 3.40 1.62 -4.09
CA LEU A 72 2.97 0.25 -3.85
C LEU A 72 2.84 -0.45 -5.21
N THR A 73 3.95 -1.02 -5.69
CA THR A 73 3.94 -1.91 -6.85
C THR A 73 3.74 -3.37 -6.40
N PRO A 74 2.98 -4.18 -7.17
CA PRO A 74 2.87 -5.62 -6.92
C PRO A 74 4.22 -6.34 -6.93
#